data_AF-A0A358ER01-F1
#
_entry.id   AF-A0A358ER01-F1
#
_cell.length_a   1.000
_cell.length_b   1.000
_cell.length_c   1.000
_cell.angle_alpha   90.00
_cell.angle_beta   90.00
_cell.angle_gamma   90.00
#
_symmetry.space_group_name_H-M   'P 1'
#
loop_
_entity.id
_entity.type
_entity.pdbx_description
1 polymer ?
#
loop_
_entity_poly.entity_id
_entity_poly.type
_entity_poly.pdbx_seq_one_letter_code
_entity_poly.pdbx_strand_id
1 'polypeptide(L)'
;TANNHFTRDVKRPDGSFAYVGYGIDSLTVCLTAIARMKHLGESRGEVTEIYPTAEDGRITVAILHAAQEVRDLNFSYLAEGKGAPVTARFGEDGITIIDPMNEVETFRKIYQKAV
;
A
#
# COMPACT_ATOMS: atom_id res chain seq x y z
N THR A 1 -1.73 -8.88 -16.59
CA THR A 1 -1.41 -9.05 -15.16
C THR A 1 -1.38 -7.69 -14.51
N ALA A 2 -2.18 -7.45 -13.47
CA ALA A 2 -2.15 -6.20 -12.72
C ALA A 2 -0.78 -6.04 -12.02
N ASN A 3 -0.08 -4.94 -12.28
CA ASN A 3 1.16 -4.60 -11.60
C ASN A 3 0.89 -3.49 -10.57
N ASN A 4 0.86 -3.84 -9.28
CA ASN A 4 0.62 -2.92 -8.18
C ASN A 4 1.92 -2.54 -7.43
N HIS A 5 3.10 -2.95 -7.89
CA HIS A 5 4.37 -2.80 -7.17
C HIS A 5 5.48 -2.18 -8.03
N PHE A 6 6.51 -1.62 -7.38
CA PHE A 6 7.63 -0.93 -8.04
C PHE A 6 8.51 -1.87 -8.87
N THR A 7 8.81 -3.05 -8.36
CA THR A 7 9.40 -4.19 -9.09
C THR A 7 8.92 -5.49 -8.44
N ARG A 8 8.55 -6.51 -9.23
CA ARG A 8 8.32 -7.88 -8.74
C ARG A 8 8.37 -8.92 -9.85
N ASP A 9 8.43 -10.18 -9.45
CA ASP A 9 8.11 -11.30 -10.34
C ASP A 9 6.59 -11.35 -10.58
N VAL A 10 6.20 -11.17 -11.83
CA VAL A 10 4.82 -11.16 -12.28
C VAL A 10 4.53 -12.47 -13.01
N LYS A 11 3.54 -13.23 -12.52
CA LYS A 11 3.08 -14.45 -13.18
C LYS A 11 2.34 -14.11 -14.48
N ARG A 12 2.72 -14.77 -15.57
CA ARG A 12 2.09 -14.65 -16.89
C ARG A 12 1.06 -15.76 -17.11
N PRO A 13 0.13 -15.61 -18.10
CA PRO A 13 -0.88 -16.63 -18.39
C PRO A 13 -0.32 -18.01 -18.77
N ASP A 14 0.89 -18.06 -19.33
CA ASP A 14 1.61 -19.29 -19.69
C ASP A 14 2.29 -19.98 -18.49
N GLY A 15 2.15 -19.42 -17.29
CA GLY A 15 2.77 -19.93 -16.06
C GLY A 15 4.20 -19.48 -15.82
N SER A 16 4.83 -18.77 -16.77
CA SER A 16 6.16 -18.18 -16.58
C SER A 16 6.11 -16.96 -15.65
N PHE A 17 7.28 -16.59 -15.12
CA PHE A 17 7.46 -15.36 -14.35
C PHE A 17 8.35 -14.41 -15.12
N ALA A 18 8.03 -13.11 -15.05
CA ALA A 18 8.91 -12.06 -15.51
C ALA A 18 9.13 -11.05 -14.39
N TYR A 19 10.39 -10.67 -14.18
CA TYR A 19 10.73 -9.57 -13.31
C TYR A 19 10.38 -8.27 -14.02
N VAL A 20 9.28 -7.63 -13.59
CA VAL A 20 8.78 -6.39 -14.17
C VAL A 20 9.05 -5.26 -13.19
N GLY A 21 9.67 -4.19 -13.68
CA GLY A 21 9.95 -2.95 -12.96
C GLY A 21 9.34 -1.74 -13.64
N TYR A 22 9.43 -0.59 -12.98
CA TYR A 22 8.79 0.63 -13.48
C TYR A 22 9.23 1.05 -14.88
N GLY A 23 8.24 1.58 -15.59
CA GLY A 23 8.34 2.35 -16.82
C GLY A 23 7.15 2.06 -17.72
N ILE A 24 7.37 1.19 -18.69
CA ILE A 24 6.47 1.02 -19.83
C ILE A 24 5.22 0.25 -19.43
N ASP A 25 5.34 -0.89 -18.73
CA ASP A 25 4.19 -1.76 -18.47
C ASP A 25 3.09 -1.06 -17.65
N SER A 26 3.44 -0.35 -16.58
CA SER A 26 2.48 0.41 -15.76
C SER A 26 1.80 1.52 -16.56
N LEU A 27 2.54 2.21 -17.42
CA LEU A 27 1.98 3.24 -18.32
C LEU A 27 1.08 2.61 -19.39
N THR A 28 1.50 1.50 -19.97
CA THR A 28 0.74 0.76 -21.00
C THR A 28 -0.57 0.24 -20.43
N VAL A 29 -0.58 -0.39 -19.25
CA VAL A 29 -1.84 -0.87 -18.66
C VAL A 29 -2.75 0.29 -18.23
N CYS A 30 -2.18 1.39 -17.73
CA CYS A 30 -2.93 2.60 -17.38
C CYS A 30 -3.61 3.20 -18.61
N LEU A 31 -2.85 3.47 -19.67
CA LEU A 31 -3.37 4.02 -20.92
C LEU A 31 -4.37 3.07 -21.57
N THR A 32 -4.13 1.76 -21.51
CA THR A 32 -5.07 0.74 -22.01
C THR A 32 -6.39 0.76 -21.24
N ALA A 33 -6.35 0.80 -19.92
CA ALA A 33 -7.56 0.89 -19.09
C ALA A 33 -8.35 2.18 -19.37
N ILE A 34 -7.66 3.32 -19.47
CA ILE A 34 -8.28 4.60 -19.83
C ILE A 34 -8.93 4.52 -21.21
N ALA A 35 -8.26 3.95 -22.21
CA ALA A 35 -8.78 3.84 -23.56
C ALA A 35 -10.02 2.94 -23.61
N ARG A 36 -9.99 1.78 -22.96
CA ARG A 36 -11.12 0.84 -22.87
C ARG A 36 -12.34 1.49 -22.22
N MET A 37 -12.16 2.16 -21.09
CA MET A 37 -13.28 2.84 -20.41
C MET A 37 -13.81 4.03 -21.21
N LYS A 38 -12.94 4.88 -21.75
CA LYS A 38 -13.33 6.14 -22.40
C LYS A 38 -13.86 5.95 -23.82
N HIS A 39 -13.35 4.98 -24.57
CA HIS A 39 -13.64 4.81 -25.99
C HIS A 39 -14.43 3.55 -26.32
N LEU A 40 -14.37 2.52 -25.47
CA LEU A 40 -15.13 1.27 -25.66
C LEU A 40 -16.31 1.13 -24.70
N GLY A 41 -16.48 2.07 -23.76
CA GLY A 41 -17.61 2.09 -22.82
C GLY A 41 -17.52 1.02 -21.73
N GLU A 42 -16.36 0.41 -21.53
CA GLU A 42 -16.17 -0.59 -20.50
C GLU A 42 -16.26 -0.01 -19.08
N SER A 43 -16.76 -0.83 -18.17
CA SER A 43 -16.85 -0.54 -16.75
C SER A 43 -15.51 -0.74 -16.04
N ARG A 44 -15.42 -0.18 -14.82
CA ARG A 44 -14.24 -0.36 -13.95
C ARG A 44 -13.98 -1.83 -13.60
N GLY A 45 -15.02 -2.68 -13.60
CA GLY A 45 -14.92 -4.11 -13.33
C GLY A 45 -14.20 -4.88 -14.44
N GLU A 46 -14.38 -4.46 -15.69
CA GLU A 46 -13.86 -5.15 -16.89
C GLU A 46 -12.36 -4.94 -17.13
N VAL A 47 -11.75 -3.99 -16.41
CA VAL A 47 -10.31 -3.68 -16.48
C VAL A 47 -9.52 -4.12 -15.24
N THR A 48 -10.17 -4.76 -14.26
CA THR A 48 -9.54 -5.16 -12.98
C THR A 48 -8.40 -6.18 -13.14
N GLU A 49 -8.41 -6.98 -14.21
CA GLU A 49 -7.34 -7.95 -14.50
C GLU A 49 -6.02 -7.30 -14.96
N ILE A 50 -6.11 -6.08 -15.48
CA ILE A 50 -4.97 -5.36 -16.06
C ILE A 50 -4.56 -4.14 -15.25
N TYR A 51 -5.47 -3.54 -14.47
CA TYR A 51 -5.24 -2.32 -13.73
C TYR A 51 -5.61 -2.47 -12.24
N PRO A 52 -4.79 -1.95 -11.30
CA PRO A 52 -5.05 -2.07 -9.88
C PRO A 52 -6.42 -1.52 -9.45
N THR A 53 -7.07 -2.23 -8.53
CA THR A 53 -8.34 -1.88 -7.90
C THR A 53 -8.15 -1.03 -6.65
N ALA A 54 -9.28 -0.56 -6.09
CA ALA A 54 -9.24 0.09 -4.78
C ALA A 54 -8.79 -0.88 -3.68
N GLU A 55 -9.20 -2.15 -3.76
CA GLU A 55 -8.76 -3.23 -2.89
C GLU A 55 -7.24 -3.42 -2.93
N ASP A 56 -6.65 -3.46 -4.14
CA ASP A 56 -5.19 -3.62 -4.30
C ASP A 56 -4.38 -2.50 -3.63
N GLY A 57 -4.96 -1.30 -3.53
CA GLY A 57 -4.31 -0.13 -2.93
C GLY A 57 -4.45 -0.02 -1.41
N ARG A 58 -5.34 -0.79 -0.77
CA ARG A 58 -5.65 -0.64 0.67
C ARG A 58 -4.41 -0.80 1.54
N ILE A 59 -3.55 -1.77 1.24
CA ILE A 59 -2.31 -2.01 2.00
C ILE A 59 -1.33 -0.85 1.88
N THR A 60 -1.17 -0.28 0.68
CA THR A 60 -0.31 0.87 0.46
C THR A 60 -0.80 2.08 1.25
N VAL A 61 -2.11 2.35 1.23
CA VAL A 61 -2.70 3.44 2.01
C VAL A 61 -2.52 3.22 3.51
N ALA A 62 -2.74 1.99 3.99
CA ALA A 62 -2.58 1.65 5.40
C ALA A 62 -1.13 1.81 5.89
N ILE A 63 -0.14 1.44 5.06
CA ILE A 63 1.29 1.67 5.33
C ILE A 63 1.59 3.17 5.41
N LEU A 64 1.11 3.96 4.45
CA LEU A 64 1.33 5.42 4.44
C LEU A 64 0.70 6.09 5.66
N HIS A 65 -0.51 5.68 6.04
CA HIS A 65 -1.17 6.17 7.24
C HIS A 65 -0.37 5.82 8.52
N ALA A 66 0.10 4.58 8.65
CA ALA A 66 0.94 4.19 9.79
C ALA A 66 2.25 4.98 9.84
N ALA A 67 2.89 5.21 8.69
CA ALA A 67 4.11 6.01 8.60
C ALA A 67 3.86 7.48 8.99
N GLN A 68 2.69 8.04 8.63
CA GLN A 68 2.29 9.39 9.04
C GLN A 68 2.15 9.49 10.56
N GLU A 69 1.45 8.55 11.20
CA GLU A 69 1.29 8.50 12.66
C GLU A 69 2.64 8.41 13.38
N VAL A 70 3.51 7.50 12.92
CA VAL A 70 4.87 7.36 13.47
C VAL A 70 5.67 8.65 13.34
N ARG A 71 5.61 9.31 12.17
CA ARG A 71 6.29 10.59 11.94
C ARG A 71 5.80 11.66 12.90
N ASP A 72 4.49 11.82 13.03
CA ASP A 72 3.89 12.92 13.79
C ASP A 72 4.19 12.77 15.30
N LEU A 73 4.06 11.55 15.84
CA LEU A 73 4.40 11.26 17.24
C LEU A 73 5.90 11.45 17.51
N ASN A 74 6.76 10.87 16.66
CA ASN A 74 8.20 11.04 16.82
C ASN A 74 8.65 12.48 16.67
N PHE A 75 8.00 13.27 15.81
CA PHE A 75 8.29 14.70 15.69
C PHE A 75 7.96 15.45 16.99
N SER A 76 6.82 15.16 17.62
CA SER A 76 6.45 15.74 18.92
C SER A 76 7.45 15.36 20.00
N TYR A 77 7.76 14.06 20.15
CA TYR A 77 8.70 13.59 21.17
C TYR A 77 10.13 14.07 20.94
N LEU A 78 10.56 14.19 19.69
CA LEU A 78 11.86 14.76 19.36
C LEU A 78 11.94 16.23 19.77
N ALA A 79 10.89 17.02 19.53
CA ALA A 79 10.82 18.42 19.95
C ALA A 79 10.86 18.59 21.47
N GLU A 80 10.41 17.58 22.22
CA GLU A 80 10.47 17.52 23.69
C GLU A 80 11.80 16.92 24.23
N GLY A 81 12.75 16.55 23.35
CA GLY A 81 14.03 15.97 23.76
C GLY A 81 13.97 14.48 24.14
N LYS A 82 12.87 13.79 23.83
CA LYS A 82 12.65 12.36 24.13
C LYS A 82 13.15 11.41 23.03
N GLY A 83 13.55 11.95 21.87
CA GLY A 83 13.97 11.18 20.70
C GLY A 83 12.79 10.71 19.85
N ALA A 84 13.00 9.65 19.06
CA ALA A 84 12.01 9.08 18.14
C ALA A 84 11.70 7.60 18.48
N PRO A 85 11.03 7.34 19.61
CA PRO A 85 10.82 5.97 20.12
C PRO A 85 9.66 5.21 19.46
N VAL A 86 8.79 5.88 18.72
CA VAL A 86 7.56 5.29 18.17
C VAL A 86 7.85 4.52 16.89
N THR A 87 7.19 3.37 16.72
CA THR A 87 7.26 2.55 15.51
C THR A 87 5.91 1.92 15.16
N ALA A 88 5.80 1.32 13.98
CA ALA A 88 4.63 0.55 13.55
C ALA A 88 5.03 -0.90 13.25
N ARG A 89 4.28 -1.85 13.81
CA ARG A 89 4.42 -3.27 13.51
C ARG A 89 3.35 -3.70 12.51
N PHE A 90 3.80 -4.37 11.45
CA PHE A 90 2.96 -5.03 10.45
C PHE A 90 3.00 -6.52 10.73
N GLY A 91 1.85 -7.11 11.04
CA GLY A 91 1.77 -8.51 11.44
C GLY A 91 0.51 -9.19 10.94
N GLU A 92 0.40 -10.49 11.24
CA GLU A 92 -0.79 -11.28 10.89
C GLU A 92 -2.07 -10.72 11.50
N ASP A 93 -1.96 -9.95 12.58
CA ASP A 93 -3.07 -9.37 13.28
C ASP A 93 -3.48 -7.98 12.75
N GLY A 94 -2.73 -7.39 11.82
CA GLY A 94 -2.97 -6.07 11.25
C GLY A 94 -1.80 -5.10 11.46
N ILE A 95 -2.11 -3.83 11.67
CA ILE A 95 -1.10 -2.78 11.89
C ILE A 95 -1.31 -2.16 13.28
N THR A 96 -0.22 -2.13 14.05
CA THR A 96 -0.20 -1.61 15.43
C THR A 96 0.88 -0.55 15.56
N ILE A 97 0.50 0.62 16.06
CA ILE A 97 1.44 1.66 16.52
C ILE A 97 1.95 1.24 17.89
N ILE A 98 3.27 1.22 18.04
CA ILE A 98 3.96 0.95 19.29
C ILE A 98 4.55 2.27 19.76
N ASP A 99 3.96 2.82 20.82
CA ASP A 99 4.34 4.10 21.40
C ASP A 99 4.75 3.92 22.87
N PRO A 100 6.06 3.74 23.14
CA PRO A 100 6.57 3.58 24.50
C PRO A 100 6.32 4.79 25.41
N MET A 101 6.00 5.96 24.86
CA MET A 101 5.75 7.18 25.62
C MET A 101 4.28 7.30 26.06
N ASN A 102 3.40 6.49 25.47
CA ASN A 102 2.00 6.39 25.87
C ASN A 102 1.82 5.18 26.81
N GLU A 103 1.87 5.44 28.12
CA GLU A 103 1.76 4.41 29.16
C GLU A 103 0.36 3.77 29.23
N VAL A 104 -0.66 4.44 28.72
CA VAL A 104 -2.05 3.95 28.73
C VAL A 104 -2.31 3.04 27.54
N GLU A 105 -1.78 3.41 26.36
CA GLU A 105 -2.03 2.72 25.10
C GLU A 105 -0.74 2.52 24.31
N THR A 106 0.23 1.84 24.91
CA THR A 106 1.52 1.55 24.28
C THR A 106 1.38 0.78 22.97
N PHE A 107 0.36 -0.07 22.85
CA PHE A 107 0.07 -0.87 21.66
C PHE A 107 -1.30 -0.48 21.09
N ARG A 108 -1.32 0.53 20.22
CA ARG A 108 -2.55 1.03 19.59
C ARG A 108 -2.77 0.40 18.22
N LYS A 109 -3.82 -0.40 18.09
CA LYS A 109 -4.16 -1.08 16.84
C LYS A 109 -4.95 -0.15 15.92
N ILE A 110 -4.38 0.18 14.75
CA ILE A 110 -4.99 1.12 13.79
C ILE A 110 -5.64 0.42 12.59
N TYR A 111 -5.28 -0.84 12.32
CA TYR A 111 -5.95 -1.70 11.33
C TYR A 111 -6.07 -3.13 11.86
N GLN A 112 -7.23 -3.76 11.65
CA GLN A 112 -7.42 -5.20 11.85
C GLN A 112 -7.01 -5.96 10.58
N LYS A 113 -6.78 -7.27 10.70
CA LYS A 113 -6.55 -8.11 9.52
C LYS A 113 -7.80 -8.22 8.66
N ALA A 114 -7.90 -7.32 7.69
CA ALA A 114 -8.62 -7.42 6.42
C ALA A 114 -8.04 -6.36 5.48
N VAL A 115 -6.76 -6.52 5.14
CA VAL A 115 -6.05 -5.71 4.13
C VAL A 115 -5.55 -6.64 3.05
#